data_AF-A0A496AGE6-F1
#
_entry.id   AF-A0A496AGE6-F1
#
_cell.length_a   1.000
_cell.length_b   1.000
_cell.length_c   1.000
_cell.angle_alpha   90.00
_cell.angle_beta   90.00
_cell.angle_gamma   90.00
#
_symmetry.space_group_name_H-M   'P 1'
#
loop_
_entity.id
_entity.type
_entity.pdbx_description
1 polymer ?
#
loop_
_entity_poly.entity_id
_entity_poly.type
_entity_poly.pdbx_seq_one_letter_code
_entity_poly.pdbx_strand_id
1 'polypeptide(L)'
;MMYSTYKFLRVLCKRTPSTTSMAWVILFLLSGVSLFLFAPVNAQDLEVDRAPEVPREDDTDEDVIDGAFYFRLMCWGCHAGETRGGEAPDLFKPQWLYGWTDDGIFQTIFNGLPGTPMQKFGGKLSDEAIHMIVGYLREEQAKAAGVSLEAVKPPEEWRPYMEGDVKAGESIFFSDGYACGKCHTVHGRGATGTGGEIGPDLTYIARTRSLQFVVESILNPRAHIAEEYELLTIVTKDGEEVTGRKRYLYDHRGNKNTEVVQILDSSGKLWTTYFKKDLQSSRVPKAGVMPENYADILSVKQMHDLLAYLFTLK
;
A
#
# COMPACT_ATOMS: atom_id res chain seq x y z
N MET A 1 -23.90 -9.77 -96.44
CA MET A 1 -24.66 -10.67 -95.55
C MET A 1 -25.35 -9.78 -94.50
N MET A 2 -26.50 -9.11 -94.75
CA MET A 2 -27.90 -9.59 -94.90
C MET A 2 -28.32 -10.47 -93.71
N TYR A 3 -29.31 -10.19 -92.85
CA TYR A 3 -30.59 -9.44 -92.88
C TYR A 3 -30.91 -8.89 -91.45
N SER A 4 -31.45 -7.68 -91.23
CA SER A 4 -32.87 -7.25 -91.22
C SER A 4 -33.87 -8.17 -90.50
N THR A 5 -34.50 -7.70 -89.41
CA THR A 5 -35.96 -7.42 -89.33
C THR A 5 -36.41 -6.95 -87.93
N TYR A 6 -37.37 -6.02 -87.96
CA TYR A 6 -38.15 -5.44 -86.87
C TYR A 6 -39.31 -6.35 -86.42
N LYS A 7 -39.76 -6.27 -85.15
CA LYS A 7 -41.13 -5.84 -84.74
C LYS A 7 -41.45 -6.04 -83.24
N PHE A 8 -41.79 -4.93 -82.60
CA PHE A 8 -42.97 -4.66 -81.75
C PHE A 8 -43.91 -5.82 -81.34
N LEU A 9 -44.28 -5.88 -80.05
CA LEU A 9 -45.58 -5.44 -79.46
C LEU A 9 -45.88 -6.22 -78.16
N ARG A 10 -46.30 -5.47 -77.12
CA ARG A 10 -47.41 -5.75 -76.16
C ARG A 10 -47.27 -6.99 -75.24
N VAL A 11 -47.86 -7.08 -74.06
CA VAL A 11 -48.70 -6.23 -73.22
C VAL A 11 -48.67 -6.86 -71.83
N LEU A 12 -48.91 -6.00 -70.84
CA LEU A 12 -49.40 -6.25 -69.48
C LEU A 12 -50.05 -7.63 -69.28
N CYS A 13 -49.93 -8.20 -68.08
CA CYS A 13 -51.02 -8.22 -67.10
C CYS A 13 -50.84 -9.37 -66.09
N LYS A 14 -50.77 -9.00 -64.80
CA LYS A 14 -51.38 -9.63 -63.62
C LYS A 14 -51.23 -11.14 -63.43
N ARG A 15 -50.66 -11.51 -62.27
CA ARG A 15 -51.44 -12.00 -61.10
C ARG A 15 -50.50 -12.40 -59.96
N THR A 16 -50.59 -11.67 -58.85
CA THR A 16 -50.52 -12.26 -57.50
C THR A 16 -51.74 -13.21 -57.33
N PRO A 17 -51.76 -14.21 -56.41
CA PRO A 17 -51.22 -14.12 -55.05
C PRO A 17 -50.73 -15.44 -54.40
N SER A 18 -50.35 -15.26 -53.13
CA SER A 18 -50.56 -16.13 -51.95
C SER A 18 -49.68 -17.36 -51.70
N THR A 19 -48.90 -17.25 -50.61
CA THR A 19 -48.80 -18.16 -49.44
C THR A 19 -48.72 -19.66 -49.75
N THR A 20 -47.69 -20.40 -49.35
CA THR A 20 -47.36 -20.76 -47.95
C THR A 20 -46.03 -21.54 -47.90
N SER A 21 -45.34 -21.39 -46.76
CA SER A 21 -44.55 -22.40 -46.03
C SER A 21 -43.54 -23.31 -46.79
N MET A 22 -42.25 -23.18 -46.47
CA MET A 22 -41.46 -24.26 -45.84
C MET A 22 -39.97 -23.91 -45.73
N ALA A 23 -39.53 -23.82 -44.47
CA ALA A 23 -38.25 -24.29 -43.91
C ALA A 23 -36.96 -24.18 -44.76
N TRP A 24 -36.08 -23.26 -44.37
CA TRP A 24 -34.63 -23.46 -44.47
C TRP A 24 -33.96 -23.09 -43.15
N VAL A 25 -33.39 -24.11 -42.51
CA VAL A 25 -32.49 -24.07 -41.36
C VAL A 25 -31.15 -23.52 -41.82
N ILE A 26 -30.76 -22.30 -41.41
CA ILE A 26 -29.35 -21.84 -41.48
C ILE A 26 -29.06 -20.90 -40.29
N LEU A 27 -28.23 -21.42 -39.37
CA LEU A 27 -27.30 -20.77 -38.43
C LEU A 27 -27.69 -19.45 -37.74
N PHE A 28 -28.08 -19.54 -36.46
CA PHE A 28 -27.86 -18.50 -35.46
C PHE A 28 -26.53 -18.75 -34.72
N LEU A 29 -25.50 -17.97 -35.04
CA LEU A 29 -24.38 -17.68 -34.16
C LEU A 29 -24.25 -16.16 -34.10
N LEU A 30 -24.09 -15.63 -32.88
CA LEU A 30 -23.91 -14.22 -32.50
C LEU A 30 -25.14 -13.50 -31.94
N SER A 31 -25.43 -13.71 -30.65
CA SER A 31 -25.73 -12.63 -29.68
C SER A 31 -25.91 -13.21 -28.27
N GLY A 32 -24.83 -13.73 -27.69
CA GLY A 32 -24.74 -14.03 -26.25
C GLY A 32 -24.00 -12.91 -25.54
N VAL A 33 -24.56 -11.71 -25.46
CA VAL A 33 -24.03 -10.66 -24.59
C VAL A 33 -24.54 -10.97 -23.19
N SER A 34 -23.74 -11.75 -22.44
CA SER A 34 -23.96 -11.96 -21.01
C SER A 34 -23.80 -10.60 -20.32
N LEU A 35 -24.90 -10.03 -19.83
CA LEU A 35 -24.85 -8.93 -18.87
C LEU A 35 -24.20 -9.46 -17.58
N PHE A 36 -22.88 -9.32 -17.47
CA PHE A 36 -22.23 -9.36 -16.17
C PHE A 36 -22.63 -8.08 -15.43
N LEU A 37 -23.61 -8.20 -14.54
CA LEU A 37 -23.84 -7.23 -13.49
C LEU A 37 -22.56 -7.14 -12.67
N PHE A 38 -21.74 -6.12 -12.93
CA PHE A 38 -20.66 -5.74 -12.03
C PHE A 38 -21.31 -5.25 -10.73
N ALA A 39 -21.45 -6.15 -9.76
CA ALA A 39 -21.66 -5.74 -8.39
C ALA A 39 -20.48 -4.84 -8.01
N PRO A 40 -20.71 -3.63 -7.49
CA PRO A 40 -19.62 -2.80 -6.99
C PRO A 40 -19.01 -3.54 -5.80
N VAL A 41 -17.79 -4.06 -5.98
CA VAL A 41 -16.98 -4.53 -4.85
C VAL A 41 -16.74 -3.32 -3.96
N ASN A 42 -17.30 -3.35 -2.76
CA ASN A 42 -17.14 -2.28 -1.80
C ASN A 42 -15.68 -2.33 -1.32
N ALA A 43 -15.02 -1.18 -1.25
CA ALA A 43 -13.61 -1.13 -0.81
C ALA A 43 -13.44 -1.55 0.66
N GLN A 44 -14.54 -1.63 1.41
CA GLN A 44 -14.61 -2.14 2.78
C GLN A 44 -14.61 -3.68 2.86
N ASP A 45 -14.82 -4.38 1.74
CA ASP A 45 -14.84 -5.85 1.69
C ASP A 45 -13.46 -6.45 1.36
N LEU A 46 -12.42 -5.61 1.20
CA LEU A 46 -11.04 -6.07 1.26
C LEU A 46 -10.67 -6.22 2.74
N GLU A 47 -11.01 -7.37 3.30
CA GLU A 47 -10.38 -7.86 4.52
C GLU A 47 -8.87 -7.99 4.26
N VAL A 48 -8.11 -6.98 4.67
CA VAL A 48 -6.72 -7.22 5.06
C VAL A 48 -6.85 -8.14 6.28
N ASP A 49 -6.49 -9.41 6.13
CA ASP A 49 -6.43 -10.37 7.24
C ASP A 49 -5.65 -9.72 8.38
N ARG A 50 -6.35 -9.15 9.36
CA ARG A 50 -5.72 -8.65 10.57
C ARG A 50 -5.44 -9.90 11.38
N ALA A 51 -4.17 -10.27 11.48
CA ALA A 51 -3.79 -11.41 12.28
C ALA A 51 -4.24 -11.20 13.74
N PRO A 52 -4.70 -12.26 14.42
CA PRO A 52 -5.37 -12.15 15.70
C PRO A 52 -4.45 -11.55 16.76
N GLU A 53 -4.95 -10.55 17.50
CA GLU A 53 -4.31 -10.06 18.74
C GLU A 53 -4.65 -11.04 19.87
N VAL A 54 -3.77 -12.00 20.13
CA VAL A 54 -3.88 -12.83 21.35
C VAL A 54 -2.50 -12.93 22.00
N PRO A 55 -2.33 -12.42 23.23
CA PRO A 55 -1.15 -12.72 24.04
C PRO A 55 -1.15 -14.23 24.35
N ARG A 56 -0.19 -14.98 23.80
CA ARG A 56 0.03 -16.39 24.14
C ARG A 56 0.76 -16.49 25.50
N GLU A 57 0.48 -17.55 26.27
CA GLU A 57 1.35 -17.97 27.38
C GLU A 57 2.75 -18.35 26.85
N ASP A 58 3.78 -18.34 27.71
CA ASP A 58 5.17 -18.61 27.28
C ASP A 58 5.28 -19.98 26.56
N ASP A 59 6.06 -20.04 25.48
CA ASP A 59 6.23 -21.24 24.65
C ASP A 59 6.85 -22.43 25.41
N THR A 60 6.38 -23.65 25.12
CA THR A 60 6.96 -24.87 25.68
C THR A 60 8.20 -25.33 24.89
N ASP A 61 9.04 -26.19 25.49
CA ASP A 61 10.18 -26.81 24.78
C ASP A 61 9.74 -27.56 23.50
N GLU A 62 8.53 -28.13 23.49
CA GLU A 62 7.95 -28.82 22.33
C GLU A 62 7.58 -27.82 21.22
N ASP A 63 6.99 -26.67 21.58
CA ASP A 63 6.67 -25.60 20.65
C ASP A 63 7.93 -25.03 19.96
N VAL A 64 9.04 -24.91 20.68
CA VAL A 64 10.30 -24.44 20.09
C VAL A 64 10.91 -25.46 19.14
N ILE A 65 10.80 -26.76 19.45
CA ILE A 65 11.25 -27.83 18.54
C ILE A 65 10.44 -27.82 17.24
N ASP A 66 9.13 -27.68 17.33
CA ASP A 66 8.24 -27.59 16.16
C ASP A 66 8.50 -26.29 15.38
N GLY A 67 8.75 -25.18 16.07
CA GLY A 67 9.19 -23.92 15.48
C GLY A 67 10.47 -24.06 14.67
N ALA A 68 11.46 -24.79 15.20
CA ALA A 68 12.70 -25.10 14.50
C ALA A 68 12.45 -25.91 13.23
N PHE A 69 11.51 -26.85 13.27
CA PHE A 69 11.11 -27.65 12.12
C PHE A 69 10.50 -26.79 11.00
N TYR A 70 9.51 -25.96 11.32
CA TYR A 70 8.89 -25.06 10.34
C TYR A 70 9.89 -24.04 9.79
N PHE A 71 10.72 -23.45 10.65
CA PHE A 71 11.77 -22.52 10.22
C PHE A 71 12.74 -23.20 9.25
N ARG A 72 13.15 -24.44 9.53
CA ARG A 72 14.07 -25.20 8.68
C ARG A 72 13.50 -25.47 7.29
N LEU A 73 12.20 -25.71 7.20
CA LEU A 73 11.54 -25.99 5.92
C LEU A 73 11.27 -24.74 5.10
N MET A 74 10.84 -23.65 5.76
CA MET A 74 10.25 -22.50 5.06
C MET A 74 11.16 -21.26 5.02
N CYS A 75 12.01 -21.08 6.02
CA CYS A 75 12.74 -19.83 6.23
C CYS A 75 14.26 -19.99 6.03
N TRP A 76 14.79 -21.19 6.29
CA TRP A 76 16.22 -21.48 6.28
C TRP A 76 16.91 -21.12 4.97
N GLY A 77 16.27 -21.41 3.84
CA GLY A 77 16.86 -21.19 2.51
C GLY A 77 17.34 -19.76 2.28
N CYS A 78 16.62 -18.76 2.82
CA CYS A 78 16.97 -17.35 2.66
C CYS A 78 17.67 -16.79 3.90
N HIS A 79 17.17 -17.09 5.10
CA HIS A 79 17.61 -16.46 6.36
C HIS A 79 18.80 -17.18 7.03
N ALA A 80 19.02 -18.45 6.71
CA ALA A 80 20.08 -19.28 7.30
C ALA A 80 20.99 -19.95 6.25
N GLY A 81 20.97 -19.46 5.01
CA GLY A 81 21.99 -19.74 3.99
C GLY A 81 23.40 -19.34 4.46
N GLU A 82 24.44 -19.76 3.73
CA GLU A 82 25.87 -19.82 4.12
C GLU A 82 26.25 -19.00 5.38
N THR A 83 25.89 -19.56 6.54
CA THR A 83 26.23 -19.15 7.92
C THR A 83 25.48 -17.98 8.59
N ARG A 84 24.23 -17.70 8.16
CA ARG A 84 23.24 -16.77 8.77
C ARG A 84 23.20 -15.39 8.11
N GLY A 85 22.20 -15.19 7.24
CA GLY A 85 21.97 -13.93 6.54
C GLY A 85 22.37 -13.91 5.05
N GLY A 86 22.08 -15.00 4.31
CA GLY A 86 22.41 -15.16 2.89
C GLY A 86 21.79 -14.10 1.95
N GLU A 87 20.73 -14.44 1.21
CA GLU A 87 19.99 -13.48 0.37
C GLU A 87 18.97 -12.63 1.17
N ALA A 88 18.76 -12.97 2.46
CA ALA A 88 17.87 -12.27 3.39
C ALA A 88 18.56 -12.05 4.75
N PRO A 89 18.05 -11.16 5.63
CA PRO A 89 18.70 -10.84 6.91
C PRO A 89 18.86 -12.05 7.84
N ASP A 90 19.92 -12.03 8.65
CA ASP A 90 20.12 -12.96 9.76
C ASP A 90 19.11 -12.66 10.88
N LEU A 91 18.16 -13.57 11.07
CA LEU A 91 17.09 -13.44 12.06
C LEU A 91 17.54 -13.82 13.49
N PHE A 92 18.72 -14.42 13.64
CA PHE A 92 19.24 -14.85 14.95
C PHE A 92 20.03 -13.74 15.66
N LYS A 93 20.22 -12.59 15.01
CA LYS A 93 20.73 -11.40 15.70
C LYS A 93 19.57 -10.73 16.45
N PRO A 94 19.83 -10.18 17.65
CA PRO A 94 18.79 -9.58 18.49
C PRO A 94 18.23 -8.25 17.93
N GLN A 95 18.71 -7.79 16.78
CA GLN A 95 18.39 -6.47 16.23
C GLN A 95 17.66 -6.66 14.90
N TRP A 96 16.43 -6.15 14.78
CA TRP A 96 15.53 -6.35 13.63
C TRP A 96 15.01 -5.01 13.13
N LEU A 97 14.89 -4.83 11.80
CA LEU A 97 14.33 -3.60 11.19
C LEU A 97 12.79 -3.62 11.20
N TYR A 98 12.19 -4.80 11.06
CA TYR A 98 10.75 -5.01 10.93
C TYR A 98 10.28 -5.93 12.04
N GLY A 99 9.21 -5.52 12.74
CA GLY A 99 8.54 -6.39 13.70
C GLY A 99 9.46 -6.94 14.77
N TRP A 100 10.01 -6.08 15.62
CA TRP A 100 10.98 -6.47 16.64
C TRP A 100 10.31 -6.98 17.93
N THR A 101 9.00 -6.78 18.08
CA THR A 101 8.14 -7.44 19.08
C THR A 101 7.65 -8.77 18.55
N ASP A 102 7.19 -9.66 19.42
CA ASP A 102 6.71 -11.00 19.00
C ASP A 102 5.53 -10.87 18.03
N ASP A 103 4.59 -9.97 18.30
CA ASP A 103 3.50 -9.61 17.38
C ASP A 103 4.04 -9.06 16.06
N GLY A 104 5.09 -8.23 16.11
CA GLY A 104 5.72 -7.69 14.92
C GLY A 104 6.36 -8.76 14.05
N ILE A 105 7.08 -9.72 14.64
CA ILE A 105 7.66 -10.87 13.93
C ILE A 105 6.53 -11.69 13.33
N PHE A 106 5.50 -11.98 14.12
CA PHE A 106 4.32 -12.72 13.67
C PHE A 106 3.68 -12.06 12.45
N GLN A 107 3.36 -10.77 12.53
CA GLN A 107 2.72 -10.02 11.45
C GLN A 107 3.58 -9.97 10.19
N THR A 108 4.90 -9.89 10.36
CA THR A 108 5.86 -9.92 9.25
C THR A 108 5.86 -11.28 8.54
N ILE A 109 5.83 -12.38 9.29
CA ILE A 109 5.74 -13.74 8.70
C ILE A 109 4.35 -13.95 8.08
N PHE A 110 3.30 -13.57 8.80
CA PHE A 110 1.91 -13.77 8.40
C PHE A 110 1.59 -13.02 7.11
N ASN A 111 1.95 -11.75 6.99
CA ASN A 111 1.65 -10.92 5.81
C ASN A 111 2.74 -10.98 4.73
N GLY A 112 3.95 -11.39 5.09
CA GLY A 112 5.13 -11.18 4.26
C GLY A 112 5.54 -9.71 4.21
N LEU A 113 6.58 -9.40 3.46
CA LEU A 113 6.99 -8.03 3.15
C LEU A 113 6.75 -7.75 1.66
N PRO A 114 5.71 -6.97 1.30
CA PRO A 114 5.48 -6.53 -0.07
C PRO A 114 6.77 -5.95 -0.67
N GLY A 115 7.05 -6.28 -1.93
CA GLY A 115 8.24 -5.79 -2.61
C GLY A 115 9.53 -6.55 -2.40
N THR A 116 9.52 -7.54 -1.50
CA THR A 116 10.69 -8.35 -1.19
C THR A 116 10.44 -9.82 -1.54
N PRO A 117 11.49 -10.64 -1.62
CA PRO A 117 11.34 -12.10 -1.68
C PRO A 117 10.66 -12.71 -0.45
N MET A 118 10.48 -11.97 0.66
CA MET A 118 9.79 -12.44 1.87
C MET A 118 8.28 -12.51 1.62
N GLN A 119 7.84 -13.65 1.11
CA GLN A 119 6.45 -13.94 0.77
C GLN A 119 5.50 -14.00 2.00
N LYS A 120 4.20 -13.86 1.75
CA LYS A 120 3.13 -14.15 2.71
C LYS A 120 3.12 -15.63 3.11
N PHE A 121 3.12 -15.92 4.42
CA PHE A 121 2.94 -17.28 4.96
C PHE A 121 1.59 -17.50 5.67
N GLY A 122 0.85 -16.45 6.00
CA GLY A 122 -0.53 -16.56 6.50
C GLY A 122 -1.40 -17.33 5.51
N GLY A 123 -2.09 -18.37 5.99
CA GLY A 123 -2.87 -19.30 5.18
C GLY A 123 -2.06 -20.44 4.53
N LYS A 124 -0.72 -20.36 4.51
CA LYS A 124 0.17 -21.49 4.19
C LYS A 124 0.63 -22.22 5.46
N LEU A 125 0.86 -21.45 6.51
CA LEU A 125 1.08 -21.90 7.88
C LEU A 125 -0.14 -21.51 8.72
N SER A 126 -0.45 -22.31 9.73
CA SER A 126 -1.40 -21.90 10.77
C SER A 126 -0.79 -20.80 11.62
N ASP A 127 -1.64 -20.00 12.26
CA ASP A 127 -1.22 -18.98 13.23
C ASP A 127 -0.33 -19.61 14.32
N GLU A 128 -0.73 -20.80 14.80
CA GLU A 128 0.05 -21.58 15.76
C GLU A 128 1.48 -21.89 15.26
N ALA A 129 1.63 -22.34 14.01
CA ALA A 129 2.94 -22.64 13.45
C ALA A 129 3.79 -21.38 13.27
N ILE A 130 3.18 -20.22 13.00
CA ILE A 130 3.90 -18.94 12.94
C ILE A 130 4.35 -18.52 14.33
N HIS A 131 3.52 -18.67 15.37
CA HIS A 131 3.90 -18.43 16.75
C HIS A 131 5.07 -19.33 17.19
N MET A 132 5.04 -20.63 16.86
CA MET A 132 6.16 -21.54 17.14
C MET A 132 7.47 -21.07 16.48
N ILE A 133 7.41 -20.56 15.24
CA ILE A 133 8.58 -19.97 14.58
C ILE A 133 9.09 -18.74 15.36
N VAL A 134 8.20 -17.89 15.87
CA VAL A 134 8.58 -16.73 16.69
C VAL A 134 9.30 -17.19 17.96
N GLY A 135 8.76 -18.18 18.68
CA GLY A 135 9.38 -18.77 19.87
C GLY A 135 10.78 -19.31 19.59
N TYR A 136 10.94 -20.11 18.53
CA TYR A 136 12.23 -20.62 18.09
C TYR A 136 13.24 -19.50 17.78
N LEU A 137 12.81 -18.46 17.07
CA LEU A 137 13.67 -17.32 16.76
C LEU A 137 14.18 -16.62 18.02
N ARG A 138 13.33 -16.46 19.03
CA ARG A 138 13.71 -15.87 20.32
C ARG A 138 14.71 -16.71 21.08
N GLU A 139 14.53 -18.03 21.09
CA GLU A 139 15.48 -18.93 21.76
C GLU A 139 16.85 -18.89 21.07
N GLU A 140 16.89 -18.90 19.73
CA GLU A 140 18.15 -18.80 19.00
C GLU A 140 18.83 -17.43 19.15
N GLN A 141 18.06 -16.35 19.24
CA GLN A 141 18.58 -15.02 19.57
C GLN A 141 19.19 -14.98 20.97
N ALA A 142 18.56 -15.61 21.96
CA ALA A 142 19.09 -15.73 23.32
C ALA A 142 20.41 -16.49 23.36
N LYS A 143 20.47 -17.64 22.68
CA LYS A 143 21.70 -18.41 22.51
C LYS A 143 22.79 -17.60 21.82
N ALA A 144 22.46 -16.89 20.75
CA ALA A 144 23.42 -16.09 19.98
C ALA A 144 23.97 -14.90 20.78
N ALA A 145 23.13 -14.26 21.59
CA ALA A 145 23.50 -13.15 22.45
C ALA A 145 24.16 -13.58 23.78
N GLY A 146 24.06 -14.85 24.16
CA GLY A 146 24.58 -15.37 25.42
C GLY A 146 23.81 -14.85 26.65
N VAL A 147 22.52 -14.58 26.50
CA VAL A 147 21.63 -14.05 27.56
C VAL A 147 20.41 -14.96 27.74
N SER A 148 19.61 -14.74 28.79
CA SER A 148 18.37 -15.52 28.99
C SER A 148 17.28 -15.12 28.00
N LEU A 149 16.27 -15.98 27.81
CA LEU A 149 15.14 -15.71 26.91
C LEU A 149 14.37 -14.45 27.32
N GLU A 150 14.23 -14.21 28.62
CA GLU A 150 13.59 -13.02 29.19
C GLU A 150 14.39 -11.74 28.88
N ALA A 151 15.71 -11.85 28.73
CA ALA A 151 16.60 -10.74 28.38
C ALA A 151 16.66 -10.48 26.87
N VAL A 152 16.16 -11.40 26.03
CA VAL A 152 15.99 -11.24 24.58
C VAL A 152 14.63 -10.70 24.20
N LYS A 153 13.66 -10.70 25.13
CA LYS A 153 12.42 -9.96 24.93
C LYS A 153 12.78 -8.51 24.55
N PRO A 154 12.06 -7.94 23.56
CA PRO A 154 12.35 -6.65 22.96
C PRO A 154 12.87 -5.63 24.00
N PRO A 155 14.13 -5.12 23.91
CA PRO A 155 14.58 -4.06 24.81
C PRO A 155 13.66 -2.84 24.67
N GLU A 156 13.28 -2.15 25.76
CA GLU A 156 12.39 -0.97 25.67
C GLU A 156 12.78 0.05 24.57
N GLU A 157 14.06 0.07 24.16
CA GLU A 157 14.57 0.87 23.06
C GLU A 157 15.03 0.00 21.86
N TRP A 158 14.37 0.18 20.71
CA TRP A 158 14.82 -0.35 19.42
C TRP A 158 16.21 0.19 19.02
N ARG A 159 17.04 -0.65 18.41
CA ARG A 159 18.30 -0.23 17.75
C ARG A 159 18.42 -0.86 16.35
N PRO A 160 18.94 -0.13 15.34
CA PRO A 160 19.15 -0.69 14.01
C PRO A 160 20.22 -1.77 14.06
N TYR A 161 20.03 -2.88 13.33
CA TYR A 161 21.02 -3.97 13.26
C TYR A 161 22.20 -3.67 12.33
N MET A 162 22.08 -2.61 11.57
CA MET A 162 23.08 -2.06 10.69
C MET A 162 23.16 -0.57 10.95
N GLU A 163 24.36 -0.06 11.21
CA GLU A 163 24.56 1.38 11.25
C GLU A 163 24.25 1.99 9.87
N GLY A 164 23.35 2.97 9.86
CA GLY A 164 23.08 3.77 8.68
C GLY A 164 24.05 4.95 8.57
N ASP A 165 24.33 5.35 7.34
CA ASP A 165 25.08 6.55 7.02
C ASP A 165 24.12 7.75 6.94
N VAL A 166 24.27 8.69 7.86
CA VAL A 166 23.45 9.91 7.97
C VAL A 166 23.50 10.75 6.69
N LYS A 167 24.66 10.87 6.03
CA LYS A 167 24.80 11.69 4.81
C LYS A 167 24.14 11.00 3.62
N ALA A 168 24.26 9.68 3.54
CA ALA A 168 23.54 8.90 2.53
C ALA A 168 22.02 9.02 2.73
N GLY A 169 21.56 8.97 3.98
CA GLY A 169 20.16 9.15 4.35
C GLY A 169 19.60 10.52 4.00
N GLU A 170 20.35 11.58 4.30
CA GLU A 170 19.99 12.95 3.91
C GLU A 170 19.89 13.06 2.38
N SER A 171 20.83 12.44 1.66
CA SER A 171 20.83 12.43 0.19
C SER A 171 19.62 11.69 -0.38
N ILE A 172 19.22 10.57 0.21
CA ILE A 172 18.00 9.84 -0.16
C ILE A 172 16.77 10.73 0.05
N PHE A 173 16.66 11.35 1.23
CA PHE A 173 15.53 12.19 1.61
C PHE A 173 15.31 13.35 0.62
N PHE A 174 16.38 14.03 0.22
CA PHE A 174 16.32 15.16 -0.71
C PHE A 174 16.52 14.78 -2.19
N SER A 175 16.59 13.49 -2.52
CA SER A 175 16.73 13.04 -3.90
C SER A 175 15.44 13.24 -4.70
N ASP A 176 15.57 13.50 -5.99
CA ASP A 176 14.42 13.52 -6.91
C ASP A 176 13.81 12.13 -7.14
N GLY A 177 14.59 11.06 -6.94
CA GLY A 177 14.19 9.67 -7.16
C GLY A 177 13.28 9.12 -6.07
N TYR A 178 13.58 9.40 -4.80
CA TYR A 178 12.75 8.98 -3.65
C TYR A 178 11.77 10.06 -3.19
N ALA A 179 12.10 11.33 -3.48
CA ALA A 179 11.20 12.48 -3.41
C ALA A 179 10.57 12.79 -2.03
N CYS A 180 11.15 12.32 -0.93
CA CYS A 180 10.63 12.57 0.43
C CYS A 180 10.53 14.09 0.70
N GLY A 181 11.58 14.83 0.35
CA GLY A 181 11.67 16.29 0.50
C GLY A 181 10.79 17.11 -0.47
N LYS A 182 10.05 16.48 -1.40
CA LYS A 182 9.03 17.18 -2.21
C LYS A 182 7.77 17.46 -1.39
N CYS A 183 7.44 16.57 -0.46
CA CYS A 183 6.24 16.65 0.37
C CYS A 183 6.52 17.01 1.83
N HIS A 184 7.71 16.67 2.34
CA HIS A 184 8.10 16.92 3.73
C HIS A 184 9.14 18.04 3.85
N THR A 185 9.13 18.72 5.00
CA THR A 185 10.12 19.73 5.40
C THR A 185 11.04 19.18 6.51
N VAL A 186 12.29 19.65 6.52
CA VAL A 186 13.25 19.44 7.61
C VAL A 186 14.11 20.70 7.77
N HIS A 187 14.09 21.33 8.94
CA HIS A 187 14.76 22.60 9.24
C HIS A 187 14.50 23.70 8.19
N GLY A 188 13.29 23.76 7.66
CA GLY A 188 12.92 24.67 6.56
C GLY A 188 13.58 24.36 5.21
N ARG A 189 14.32 23.24 5.10
CA ARG A 189 14.82 22.67 3.84
C ARG A 189 13.87 21.57 3.35
N GLY A 190 13.97 21.28 2.06
CA GLY A 190 12.89 20.60 1.33
C GLY A 190 11.80 21.60 0.99
N ALA A 191 10.79 21.18 0.25
CA ALA A 191 9.54 21.92 0.14
C ALA A 191 9.69 23.44 -0.11
N THR A 192 10.62 23.85 -0.96
CA THR A 192 10.68 25.23 -1.45
C THR A 192 9.44 25.43 -2.32
N GLY A 193 8.43 26.07 -1.74
CA GLY A 193 7.18 26.43 -2.39
C GLY A 193 5.93 25.90 -1.68
N THR A 194 5.92 24.66 -1.16
CA THR A 194 4.64 23.98 -0.80
C THR A 194 4.71 22.79 0.19
N GLY A 195 5.80 22.02 0.27
CA GLY A 195 5.88 20.75 1.03
C GLY A 195 6.07 20.83 2.57
N GLY A 196 5.54 21.87 3.22
CA GLY A 196 5.07 21.75 4.61
C GLY A 196 3.53 21.66 4.66
N GLU A 197 2.89 22.01 3.55
CA GLU A 197 1.45 21.96 3.35
C GLU A 197 0.99 20.71 2.59
N ILE A 198 1.90 19.81 2.19
CA ILE A 198 1.50 18.51 1.63
C ILE A 198 1.71 17.42 2.68
N GLY A 199 2.95 17.21 3.13
CA GLY A 199 3.31 16.33 4.24
C GLY A 199 3.76 17.11 5.49
N PRO A 200 3.85 16.43 6.64
CA PRO A 200 4.30 17.03 7.90
C PRO A 200 5.77 17.45 7.89
N ASP A 201 6.07 18.44 8.72
CA ASP A 201 7.44 18.81 9.08
C ASP A 201 8.06 17.71 9.96
N LEU A 202 9.19 17.18 9.51
CA LEU A 202 9.91 16.07 10.15
C LEU A 202 11.13 16.55 10.97
N THR A 203 11.31 17.85 11.14
CA THR A 203 12.43 18.47 11.90
C THR A 203 12.63 17.88 13.29
N TYR A 204 11.56 17.43 13.95
CA TYR A 204 11.59 16.87 15.29
C TYR A 204 11.04 15.43 15.33
N ILE A 205 11.10 14.71 14.21
CA ILE A 205 10.46 13.40 14.08
C ILE A 205 11.00 12.40 15.10
N ALA A 206 12.31 12.43 15.38
CA ALA A 206 12.95 11.51 16.32
C ALA A 206 12.57 11.75 17.79
N ARG A 207 12.01 12.93 18.12
CA ARG A 207 11.49 13.23 19.46
C ARG A 207 10.00 13.01 19.60
N THR A 208 9.27 13.04 18.49
CA THR A 208 7.81 13.06 18.50
C THR A 208 7.20 11.72 18.12
N ARG A 209 7.95 10.85 17.45
CA ARG A 209 7.49 9.53 17.00
C ARG A 209 8.48 8.44 17.37
N SER A 210 7.94 7.27 17.69
CA SER A 210 8.74 6.05 17.79
C SER A 210 9.28 5.68 16.42
N LEU A 211 10.39 4.96 16.38
CA LEU A 211 10.84 4.41 15.11
C LEU A 211 9.80 3.53 14.45
N GLN A 212 9.16 2.64 15.20
CA GLN A 212 8.17 1.72 14.65
C GLN A 212 7.13 2.50 13.85
N PHE A 213 6.65 3.61 14.41
CA PHE A 213 5.73 4.51 13.71
C PHE A 213 6.35 5.11 12.44
N VAL A 214 7.61 5.53 12.46
CA VAL A 214 8.31 6.08 11.27
C VAL A 214 8.47 5.02 10.18
N VAL A 215 8.90 3.81 10.54
CA VAL A 215 9.07 2.69 9.59
C VAL A 215 7.73 2.28 8.99
N GLU A 216 6.71 2.12 9.83
CA GLU A 216 5.35 1.82 9.38
C GLU A 216 4.80 2.92 8.49
N SER A 217 5.03 4.19 8.80
CA SER A 217 4.60 5.31 7.96
C SER A 217 5.29 5.32 6.59
N ILE A 218 6.51 4.81 6.48
CA ILE A 218 7.24 4.71 5.21
C ILE A 218 6.74 3.54 4.36
N LEU A 219 6.53 2.38 4.99
CA LEU A 219 6.17 1.15 4.28
C LEU A 219 4.66 0.97 4.08
N ASN A 220 3.85 1.51 4.99
CA ASN A 220 2.41 1.48 4.96
C ASN A 220 1.84 2.88 5.26
N PRO A 221 2.05 3.85 4.35
CA PRO A 221 1.66 5.24 4.57
C PRO A 221 0.15 5.47 4.73
N ARG A 222 -0.68 4.44 4.45
CA ARG A 222 -2.13 4.48 4.64
C ARG A 222 -2.60 3.94 5.98
N ALA A 223 -1.74 3.30 6.77
CA ALA A 223 -2.10 2.77 8.09
C ALA A 223 -2.60 3.87 9.03
N HIS A 224 -1.93 5.02 8.99
CA HIS A 224 -2.21 6.15 9.88
C HIS A 224 -2.12 7.48 9.12
N ILE A 225 -3.27 8.03 8.74
CA ILE A 225 -3.38 9.36 8.16
C ILE A 225 -4.07 10.26 9.18
N ALA A 226 -3.38 11.32 9.63
CA ALA A 226 -3.98 12.30 10.52
C ALA A 226 -5.00 13.17 9.76
N GLU A 227 -6.06 13.62 10.44
CA GLU A 227 -7.22 14.29 9.84
C GLU A 227 -6.80 15.52 9.00
N GLU A 228 -5.79 16.26 9.45
CA GLU A 228 -5.26 17.45 8.78
C GLU A 228 -4.48 17.15 7.48
N TYR A 229 -4.15 15.87 7.25
CA TYR A 229 -3.49 15.38 6.05
C TYR A 229 -4.41 14.55 5.13
N GLU A 230 -5.70 14.45 5.47
CA GLU A 230 -6.66 13.73 4.65
C GLU A 230 -6.84 14.37 3.27
N LEU A 231 -6.90 13.50 2.26
CA LEU A 231 -7.24 13.88 0.90
C LEU A 231 -8.74 13.92 0.67
N LEU A 232 -9.15 14.81 -0.24
CA LEU A 232 -10.49 14.82 -0.82
C LEU A 232 -10.38 14.98 -2.34
N THR A 233 -11.11 14.14 -3.05
CA THR A 233 -11.41 14.37 -4.47
C THR A 233 -12.78 15.01 -4.58
N ILE A 234 -12.86 16.16 -5.25
CA ILE A 234 -14.11 16.86 -5.56
C ILE A 234 -14.35 16.85 -7.07
N VAL A 235 -15.61 16.82 -7.46
CA VAL A 235 -16.04 17.03 -8.85
C VAL A 235 -16.96 18.23 -8.85
N THR A 236 -16.59 19.29 -9.56
CA THR A 236 -17.42 20.49 -9.72
C THR A 236 -18.57 20.22 -10.68
N LYS A 237 -19.65 21.01 -10.61
CA LYS A 237 -20.76 20.92 -11.55
C LYS A 237 -20.37 21.20 -13.01
N ASP A 238 -19.26 21.90 -13.20
CA ASP A 238 -18.68 22.20 -14.52
C ASP A 238 -17.80 21.05 -15.03
N GLY A 239 -17.68 19.96 -14.27
CA GLY A 239 -16.97 18.74 -14.66
C GLY A 239 -15.48 18.71 -14.30
N GLU A 240 -14.98 19.68 -13.55
CA GLU A 240 -13.58 19.70 -13.08
C GLU A 240 -13.41 18.71 -11.92
N GLU A 241 -12.47 17.78 -12.04
CA GLU A 241 -12.07 16.90 -10.94
C GLU A 241 -10.77 17.38 -10.30
N VAL A 242 -10.80 17.62 -8.99
CA VAL A 242 -9.66 18.12 -8.22
C VAL A 242 -9.42 17.21 -7.03
N THR A 243 -8.18 16.77 -6.85
CA THR A 243 -7.76 15.95 -5.70
C THR A 243 -6.65 16.64 -4.93
N GLY A 244 -6.81 16.72 -3.61
CA GLY A 244 -5.82 17.38 -2.77
C GLY A 244 -6.14 17.32 -1.29
N ARG A 245 -5.25 17.87 -0.48
CA ARG A 245 -5.42 17.93 0.98
C ARG A 245 -6.59 18.86 1.29
N LYS A 246 -7.50 18.44 2.19
CA LYS A 246 -8.64 19.28 2.58
C LYS A 246 -8.32 20.09 3.83
N ARG A 247 -8.85 21.31 3.91
CA ARG A 247 -9.01 22.03 5.17
C ARG A 247 -10.34 22.76 5.21
N TYR A 248 -10.83 22.99 6.42
CA TYR A 248 -12.04 23.75 6.66
C TYR A 248 -11.70 25.19 7.06
N LEU A 249 -12.56 26.12 6.67
CA LEU A 249 -12.52 27.49 7.16
C LEU A 249 -13.31 27.59 8.46
N TYR A 250 -12.86 28.43 9.37
CA TYR A 250 -13.52 28.69 10.65
C TYR A 250 -13.81 30.18 10.77
N ASP A 251 -14.94 30.52 11.39
CA ASP A 251 -15.26 31.91 11.72
C ASP A 251 -14.42 32.42 12.91
N HIS A 252 -14.55 33.71 13.24
CA HIS A 252 -13.86 34.34 14.37
C HIS A 252 -14.24 33.77 15.75
N ARG A 253 -15.24 32.89 15.83
CA ARG A 253 -15.70 32.20 17.04
C ARG A 253 -15.28 30.73 17.05
N GLY A 254 -14.54 30.27 16.04
CA GLY A 254 -14.11 28.89 15.90
C GLY A 254 -15.18 27.95 15.37
N ASN A 255 -16.31 28.47 14.83
CA ASN A 255 -17.31 27.61 14.21
C ASN A 255 -16.85 27.20 12.81
N LYS A 256 -16.90 25.90 12.54
CA LYS A 256 -16.57 25.31 11.24
C LYS A 256 -17.55 25.81 10.17
N ASN A 257 -17.03 26.39 9.10
CA ASN A 257 -17.81 26.73 7.92
C ASN A 257 -18.07 25.45 7.10
N THR A 258 -19.32 25.01 7.08
CA THR A 258 -19.74 23.78 6.39
C THR A 258 -20.06 23.99 4.91
N GLU A 259 -20.14 25.24 4.44
CA GLU A 259 -20.54 25.61 3.07
C GLU A 259 -19.38 25.58 2.08
N VAL A 260 -18.15 25.60 2.58
CA VAL A 260 -16.94 25.66 1.77
C VAL A 260 -15.94 24.59 2.20
N VAL A 261 -15.10 24.19 1.26
CA VAL A 261 -13.92 23.38 1.51
C VAL A 261 -12.74 24.01 0.77
N GLN A 262 -11.57 24.03 1.39
CA GLN A 262 -10.34 24.40 0.72
C GLN A 262 -9.56 23.16 0.37
N ILE A 263 -9.10 23.08 -0.88
CA ILE A 263 -8.28 21.98 -1.39
C ILE A 263 -6.91 22.54 -1.78
N LEU A 264 -5.87 21.86 -1.32
CA LEU A 264 -4.51 22.03 -1.81
C LEU A 264 -4.16 20.85 -2.72
N ASP A 265 -4.10 21.11 -4.02
CA ASP A 265 -3.75 20.08 -5.01
C ASP A 265 -2.28 19.61 -4.89
N SER A 266 -1.91 18.63 -5.70
CA SER A 266 -0.54 18.08 -5.72
C SER A 266 0.52 19.05 -6.25
N SER A 267 0.13 20.18 -6.86
CA SER A 267 1.08 21.26 -7.16
C SER A 267 1.51 21.98 -5.89
N GLY A 268 0.67 21.92 -4.84
CA GLY A 268 0.89 22.51 -3.53
C GLY A 268 0.88 24.03 -3.49
N LYS A 269 0.67 24.70 -4.62
CA LYS A 269 1.04 26.10 -4.79
C LYS A 269 0.13 27.06 -4.03
N LEU A 270 -1.18 26.79 -3.98
CA LEU A 270 -2.19 27.63 -3.33
C LEU A 270 -3.41 26.81 -2.88
N TRP A 271 -3.98 27.19 -1.74
CA TRP A 271 -5.29 26.69 -1.31
C TRP A 271 -6.41 27.30 -2.15
N THR A 272 -7.18 26.46 -2.82
CA THR A 272 -8.34 26.89 -3.61
C THR A 272 -9.63 26.62 -2.85
N THR A 273 -10.53 27.60 -2.80
CA THR A 273 -11.81 27.49 -2.10
C THR A 273 -12.91 27.04 -3.04
N TYR A 274 -13.61 25.97 -2.68
CA TYR A 274 -14.76 25.45 -3.41
C TYR A 274 -16.00 25.55 -2.52
N PHE A 275 -17.09 26.09 -3.07
CA PHE A 275 -18.38 26.10 -2.40
C PHE A 275 -19.07 24.76 -2.63
N LYS A 276 -19.59 24.13 -1.56
CA LYS A 276 -20.27 22.83 -1.67
C LYS A 276 -21.48 22.85 -2.59
N LYS A 277 -22.19 23.99 -2.67
CA LYS A 277 -23.30 24.18 -3.61
C LYS A 277 -22.89 24.04 -5.08
N ASP A 278 -21.61 24.24 -5.40
CA ASP A 278 -21.06 24.17 -6.76
C ASP A 278 -20.38 22.82 -7.03
N LEU A 279 -20.39 21.90 -6.05
CA LEU A 279 -19.90 20.54 -6.19
C LEU A 279 -21.01 19.61 -6.68
N GLN A 280 -20.66 18.72 -7.61
CA GLN A 280 -21.47 17.60 -8.02
C GLN A 280 -21.29 16.41 -7.07
N SER A 281 -20.05 16.12 -6.66
CA SER A 281 -19.74 15.05 -5.72
C SER A 281 -18.41 15.28 -5.00
N SER A 282 -18.18 14.54 -3.92
CA SER A 282 -16.89 14.47 -3.24
C SER A 282 -16.65 13.05 -2.71
N ARG A 283 -15.41 12.58 -2.76
CA ARG A 283 -15.02 11.23 -2.30
C ARG A 283 -13.61 11.24 -1.71
N VAL A 284 -13.33 10.29 -0.82
CA VAL A 284 -11.95 10.02 -0.38
C VAL A 284 -11.25 9.20 -1.46
N PRO A 285 -10.07 9.62 -1.97
CA PRO A 285 -9.37 8.86 -3.00
C PRO A 285 -8.82 7.53 -2.47
N LYS A 286 -8.74 6.54 -3.37
CA LYS A 286 -8.11 5.24 -3.07
C LYS A 286 -6.59 5.32 -2.94
N ALA A 287 -5.94 6.24 -3.64
CA ALA A 287 -4.50 6.47 -3.55
C ALA A 287 -4.16 7.49 -2.46
N GLY A 288 -3.03 7.31 -1.77
CA GLY A 288 -2.48 8.27 -0.82
C GLY A 288 -1.65 9.37 -1.50
N VAL A 289 -1.28 10.42 -0.75
CA VAL A 289 -0.27 11.40 -1.21
C VAL A 289 1.12 10.79 -1.18
N MET A 290 1.41 10.04 -0.13
CA MET A 290 2.69 9.38 0.04
C MET A 290 2.71 8.08 -0.77
N PRO A 291 3.75 7.85 -1.62
CA PRO A 291 3.88 6.62 -2.40
C PRO A 291 3.92 5.37 -1.53
N GLU A 292 3.33 4.28 -2.02
CA GLU A 292 3.25 2.98 -1.30
C GLU A 292 4.35 1.99 -1.73
N ASN A 293 5.22 2.37 -2.67
CA ASN A 293 6.22 1.48 -3.26
C ASN A 293 7.62 1.61 -2.64
N TYR A 294 7.75 2.26 -1.48
CA TYR A 294 9.06 2.46 -0.83
C TYR A 294 9.74 1.15 -0.45
N ALA A 295 8.97 0.11 -0.13
CA ALA A 295 9.46 -1.25 0.10
C ALA A 295 10.15 -1.86 -1.13
N ASP A 296 9.69 -1.49 -2.34
CA ASP A 296 10.22 -2.01 -3.61
C ASP A 296 11.48 -1.27 -4.06
N ILE A 297 11.56 0.04 -3.77
CA ILE A 297 12.57 0.93 -4.36
C ILE A 297 13.74 1.25 -3.43
N LEU A 298 13.56 1.08 -2.11
CA LEU A 298 14.64 1.23 -1.13
C LEU A 298 15.25 -0.14 -0.82
N SER A 299 16.56 -0.27 -1.05
CA SER A 299 17.29 -1.40 -0.47
C SER A 299 17.29 -1.31 1.07
N VAL A 300 17.52 -2.45 1.72
CA VAL A 300 17.68 -2.54 3.18
C VAL A 300 18.70 -1.51 3.71
N LYS A 301 19.84 -1.36 3.02
CA LYS A 301 20.87 -0.38 3.39
C LYS A 301 20.37 1.06 3.28
N GLN A 302 19.68 1.40 2.19
CA GLN A 302 19.13 2.73 1.97
C GLN A 302 18.04 3.09 2.99
N MET A 303 17.22 2.12 3.40
CA MET A 303 16.26 2.31 4.49
C MET A 303 16.99 2.63 5.80
N HIS A 304 18.05 1.90 6.14
CA HIS A 304 18.85 2.20 7.34
C HIS A 304 19.53 3.57 7.27
N ASP A 305 20.06 3.95 6.11
CA ASP A 305 20.65 5.27 5.89
C ASP A 305 19.61 6.37 6.10
N LEU A 306 18.43 6.24 5.48
CA LEU A 306 17.31 7.18 5.64
C LEU A 306 16.89 7.30 7.11
N LEU A 307 16.71 6.18 7.80
CA LEU A 307 16.37 6.17 9.22
C LEU A 307 17.48 6.81 10.07
N ALA A 308 18.75 6.53 9.79
CA ALA A 308 19.87 7.15 10.50
C ALA A 308 19.82 8.68 10.39
N TYR A 309 19.52 9.21 9.20
CA TYR A 309 19.28 10.64 9.01
C TYR A 309 18.08 11.16 9.81
N LEU A 310 16.90 10.54 9.65
CA LEU A 310 15.68 10.97 10.35
C LEU A 310 15.86 10.97 11.88
N PHE A 311 16.67 10.05 12.41
CA PHE A 311 16.95 9.94 13.85
C PHE A 311 17.98 10.96 14.37
N THR A 312 18.61 11.74 13.48
CA THR A 312 19.35 12.95 13.86
C THR A 312 18.43 14.15 14.15
N LEU A 313 17.17 14.10 13.70
CA LEU A 313 16.23 15.22 13.75
C LEU A 313 15.49 15.32 15.10
N LYS A 314 16.12 16.03 16.05
CA LYS A 314 15.72 16.21 17.45
C LYS A 314 15.61 17.71 17.81
#